data_AF-A0A961X4Y4-F1
#
_entry.id   AF-A0A961X4Y4-F1
#
_cell.length_a   1.000
_cell.length_b   1.000
_cell.length_c   1.000
_cell.angle_alpha   90.00
_cell.angle_beta   90.00
_cell.angle_gamma   90.00
#
_symmetry.space_group_name_H-M   'P 1'
#
loop_
_entity.id
_entity.type
_entity.pdbx_description
1 polymer ?
#
loop_
_entity_poly.entity_id
_entity_poly.type
_entity_poly.pdbx_seq_one_letter_code
_entity_poly.pdbx_strand_id
1 'polypeptide(L)'
;MSDFPDHPFWTFSTRHYSCGGVAAACLSLQERRGIDVNILLFCIWAAIERNRRFSGQDMSRLAGAVEDWHGQVVRPLRAARQRMKQGAEGLAESLVAKVRKRVIAAEIECEHIEQLMLAAAAEQGRKGARGSKGAPAGSAPGDLALANIAGYFRVLGFEGDDSDGADVAAILAPLVPDMTGKAAARLLAGIGGKARAGTG
;
A
#
# COMPACT_ATOMS: atom_id res chain seq x y z
N MET A 1 7.98 23.80 7.29
CA MET A 1 7.68 22.69 8.21
C MET A 1 6.36 22.11 7.75
N SER A 2 6.23 20.79 7.72
CA SER A 2 4.94 20.17 7.40
C SER A 2 3.98 20.48 8.54
N ASP A 3 2.78 21.00 8.25
CA ASP A 3 1.76 21.29 9.29
C ASP A 3 1.09 20.01 9.83
N PHE A 4 1.60 18.84 9.43
CA PHE A 4 1.08 17.52 9.79
C PHE A 4 1.86 16.87 10.93
N PRO A 5 1.20 16.09 11.80
CA PRO A 5 1.87 15.34 12.85
C PRO A 5 2.92 14.38 12.27
N ASP A 6 4.10 14.35 12.87
CA ASP A 6 5.10 13.34 12.52
C ASP A 6 4.61 11.94 12.90
N HIS A 7 4.75 10.99 11.98
CA HIS A 7 4.44 9.59 12.24
C HIS A 7 5.51 8.66 11.64
N PRO A 8 5.98 7.61 12.37
CA PRO A 8 7.05 6.73 11.88
C PRO A 8 6.73 6.04 10.55
N PHE A 9 5.44 5.77 10.28
CA PHE A 9 5.02 5.23 8.99
C PHE A 9 5.25 6.23 7.84
N TRP A 10 4.97 7.52 8.04
CA TRP A 10 5.22 8.54 7.02
C TRP A 10 6.70 8.66 6.67
N THR A 11 7.56 8.71 7.69
CA THR A 11 9.02 8.73 7.50
C THR A 11 9.50 7.48 6.76
N PHE A 12 8.96 6.31 7.10
CA PHE A 12 9.31 5.07 6.42
C PHE A 12 8.83 5.05 4.97
N SER A 13 7.55 5.36 4.71
CA SER A 13 6.91 5.22 3.41
C SER A 13 7.55 6.15 2.39
N THR A 14 7.80 7.40 2.77
CA THR A 14 8.47 8.40 1.93
C THR A 14 9.92 8.00 1.60
N ARG A 15 10.69 7.53 2.60
CA ARG A 15 12.06 7.02 2.39
C ARG A 15 12.07 5.82 1.46
N HIS A 16 11.20 4.85 1.72
CA HIS A 16 11.15 3.60 0.96
C HIS A 16 10.67 3.81 -0.47
N TYR A 17 9.64 4.64 -0.68
CA TYR A 17 9.14 4.98 -2.00
C TYR A 17 10.20 5.67 -2.88
N SER A 18 11.15 6.39 -2.25
CA SER A 18 12.26 7.05 -2.93
C SER A 18 13.41 6.10 -3.31
N CYS A 19 13.37 4.82 -2.90
CA CYS A 19 14.36 3.84 -3.31
C CYS A 19 14.20 3.48 -4.80
N GLY A 20 15.32 3.14 -5.45
CA GLY A 20 15.35 2.77 -6.85
C GLY A 20 14.39 1.60 -7.16
N GLY A 21 13.57 1.75 -8.19
CA GLY A 21 12.62 0.73 -8.64
C GLY A 21 11.28 0.70 -7.88
N VAL A 22 11.21 1.17 -6.63
CA VAL A 22 10.01 1.07 -5.78
C VAL A 22 8.84 1.86 -6.37
N ALA A 23 9.05 3.14 -6.68
CA ALA A 23 7.98 3.98 -7.23
C ALA A 23 7.41 3.44 -8.55
N ALA A 24 8.27 2.90 -9.42
CA ALA A 24 7.86 2.33 -10.70
C ALA A 24 7.01 1.07 -10.51
N ALA A 25 7.42 0.17 -9.62
CA ALA A 25 6.68 -1.05 -9.30
C ALA A 25 5.35 -0.77 -8.58
N CYS A 26 5.30 0.21 -7.68
CA CYS A 26 4.05 0.67 -7.06
C CYS A 26 3.07 1.21 -8.10
N LEU A 27 3.55 2.03 -9.05
CA LEU A 27 2.72 2.58 -10.13
C LEU A 27 2.20 1.46 -11.05
N SER A 28 3.09 0.53 -11.41
CA SER A 28 2.79 -0.65 -12.21
C SER A 28 1.64 -1.50 -11.60
N LEU A 29 1.70 -1.79 -10.30
CA LEU A 29 0.62 -2.46 -9.58
C LEU A 29 -0.65 -1.62 -9.52
N GLN A 30 -0.54 -0.32 -9.22
CA GLN A 30 -1.68 0.58 -9.15
C GLN A 30 -2.44 0.64 -10.49
N GLU A 31 -1.74 0.72 -11.61
CA GLU A 31 -2.35 0.79 -12.94
C GLU A 31 -3.02 -0.53 -13.34
N ARG A 32 -2.39 -1.69 -13.08
CA ARG A 32 -2.95 -2.99 -13.47
C ARG A 32 -4.06 -3.49 -12.53
N ARG A 33 -3.94 -3.22 -11.23
CA ARG A 33 -4.79 -3.82 -10.19
C ARG A 33 -5.64 -2.80 -9.44
N GLY A 34 -5.45 -1.51 -9.65
CA GLY A 34 -6.21 -0.47 -8.96
C GLY A 34 -5.92 -0.38 -7.45
N ILE A 35 -4.76 -0.91 -7.00
CA ILE A 35 -4.39 -0.87 -5.59
C ILE A 35 -4.21 0.55 -5.08
N ASP A 36 -4.42 0.72 -3.77
CA ASP A 36 -3.92 1.85 -3.03
C ASP A 36 -2.49 1.57 -2.53
N VAL A 37 -1.57 2.43 -2.97
CA VAL A 37 -0.15 2.37 -2.61
C VAL A 37 0.05 2.65 -1.13
N ASN A 38 -0.79 3.46 -0.48
CA ASN A 38 -0.67 3.74 0.96
C ASN A 38 -0.94 2.48 1.79
N ILE A 39 -1.98 1.70 1.48
CA ILE A 39 -2.20 0.40 2.13
C ILE A 39 -1.05 -0.58 1.84
N LEU A 40 -0.55 -0.64 0.60
CA LEU A 40 0.57 -1.52 0.25
C LEU A 40 1.82 -1.20 1.09
N LEU A 41 2.23 0.07 1.15
CA LEU A 41 3.37 0.51 1.95
C LEU A 41 3.13 0.29 3.45
N PHE A 42 1.88 0.40 3.92
CA PHE A 42 1.52 0.12 5.31
C PHE A 42 1.69 -1.36 5.67
N CYS A 43 1.30 -2.27 4.78
CA CYS A 43 1.52 -3.71 4.95
C CYS A 43 3.01 -4.04 5.15
N ILE A 44 3.87 -3.38 4.39
CA ILE A 44 5.34 -3.54 4.46
C ILE A 44 5.86 -2.92 5.76
N TRP A 45 5.53 -1.66 6.06
CA TRP A 45 5.96 -0.99 7.27
C TRP A 45 5.60 -1.77 8.53
N ALA A 46 4.36 -2.25 8.63
CA ALA A 46 3.90 -3.01 9.79
C ALA A 46 4.68 -4.33 9.96
N ALA A 47 5.05 -4.99 8.86
CA ALA A 47 5.87 -6.20 8.91
C ALA A 47 7.32 -5.88 9.33
N ILE A 48 7.97 -4.91 8.67
CA ILE A 48 9.38 -4.61 8.82
C ILE A 48 9.68 -3.90 10.15
N GLU A 49 8.92 -2.87 10.49
CA GLU A 49 9.21 -1.98 11.63
C GLU A 49 8.46 -2.41 12.90
N ARG A 50 7.43 -3.26 12.80
CA ARG A 50 6.57 -3.63 13.93
C ARG A 50 6.41 -5.15 14.11
N ASN A 51 7.02 -5.98 13.26
CA ASN A 51 6.88 -7.43 13.26
C ASN A 51 5.41 -7.89 13.33
N ARG A 52 4.53 -7.18 12.61
CA ARG A 52 3.07 -7.31 12.72
C ARG A 52 2.49 -7.93 11.46
N ARG A 53 1.67 -8.97 11.69
CA ARG A 53 0.80 -9.57 10.69
C ARG A 53 -0.65 -9.17 10.96
N PHE A 54 -1.40 -8.90 9.90
CA PHE A 54 -2.83 -8.62 9.96
C PHE A 54 -3.65 -9.86 9.60
N SER A 55 -4.74 -10.07 10.33
CA SER A 55 -5.76 -11.04 9.92
C SER A 55 -6.54 -10.51 8.71
N GLY A 56 -7.35 -11.37 8.05
CA GLY A 56 -8.24 -10.92 6.98
C GLY A 56 -9.26 -9.87 7.45
N GLN A 57 -9.75 -10.00 8.69
CA GLN A 57 -10.64 -9.01 9.29
C GLN A 57 -9.93 -7.68 9.57
N ASP A 58 -8.68 -7.73 10.05
CA ASP A 58 -7.88 -6.51 10.23
C ASP A 58 -7.62 -5.81 8.90
N MET A 59 -7.26 -6.56 7.85
CA MET A 59 -7.04 -5.98 6.53
C MET A 59 -8.31 -5.37 5.94
N SER A 60 -9.47 -6.02 6.10
CA SER A 60 -10.76 -5.47 5.67
C SER A 60 -11.09 -4.17 6.41
N ARG A 61 -10.82 -4.13 7.73
CA ARG A 61 -10.99 -2.91 8.54
C ARG A 61 -10.05 -1.80 8.10
N LEU A 62 -8.79 -2.10 7.84
CA LEU A 62 -7.79 -1.11 7.39
C LEU A 62 -8.18 -0.51 6.04
N ALA A 63 -8.52 -1.35 5.06
CA ALA A 63 -8.94 -0.89 3.75
C ALA A 63 -10.23 -0.06 3.82
N GLY A 64 -11.24 -0.53 4.57
CA GLY A 64 -12.49 0.22 4.74
C GLY A 64 -12.32 1.53 5.52
N ALA A 65 -11.33 1.63 6.41
CA ALA A 65 -11.08 2.86 7.16
C ALA A 65 -10.63 4.03 6.27
N VAL A 66 -9.98 3.74 5.14
CA VAL A 66 -9.48 4.78 4.21
C VAL A 66 -10.24 4.84 2.89
N GLU A 67 -11.08 3.86 2.57
CA GLU A 67 -11.77 3.74 1.28
C GLU A 67 -12.47 5.05 0.85
N ASP A 68 -13.24 5.65 1.76
CA ASP A 68 -13.98 6.89 1.48
C ASP A 68 -13.05 8.07 1.19
N TRP A 69 -12.05 8.28 2.05
CA TRP A 69 -11.05 9.35 1.89
C TRP A 69 -10.21 9.16 0.62
N HIS A 70 -9.75 7.94 0.38
CA HIS A 70 -9.01 7.58 -0.83
C HIS A 70 -9.84 7.84 -2.08
N GLY A 71 -11.09 7.38 -2.08
CA GLY A 71 -12.01 7.44 -3.19
C GLY A 71 -12.47 8.85 -3.53
N GLN A 72 -12.80 9.65 -2.51
CA GLN A 72 -13.43 10.96 -2.68
C GLN A 72 -12.44 12.13 -2.62
N VAL A 73 -11.22 11.94 -2.11
CA VAL A 73 -10.24 13.03 -1.94
C VAL A 73 -8.96 12.74 -2.72
N VAL A 74 -8.27 11.64 -2.42
CA VAL A 74 -6.95 11.34 -3.02
C VAL A 74 -7.07 11.05 -4.52
N ARG A 75 -7.99 10.16 -4.92
CA ARG A 75 -8.19 9.81 -6.34
C ARG A 75 -8.61 11.00 -7.21
N PRO A 76 -9.56 11.87 -6.81
CA PRO A 76 -9.89 13.06 -7.58
C PRO A 76 -8.73 14.06 -7.73
N LEU A 77 -7.93 14.29 -6.68
CA LEU A 77 -6.74 15.13 -6.77
C LEU A 77 -5.72 14.56 -7.75
N ARG A 78 -5.49 13.24 -7.70
CA ARG A 78 -4.63 12.53 -8.64
C ARG A 78 -5.15 12.66 -10.08
N ALA A 79 -6.45 12.47 -10.30
CA ALA A 79 -7.06 12.63 -11.61
C ALA A 79 -6.91 14.05 -12.15
N ALA A 80 -7.15 15.07 -11.32
CA ALA A 80 -6.92 16.47 -11.66
C ALA A 80 -5.45 16.71 -12.05
N ARG A 81 -4.50 16.24 -11.24
CA ARG A 81 -3.06 16.34 -11.53
C ARG A 81 -2.69 15.73 -12.88
N GLN A 82 -3.26 14.57 -13.23
CA GLN A 82 -2.98 13.91 -14.51
C GLN A 82 -3.61 14.69 -15.67
N ARG A 83 -4.86 15.18 -15.54
CA ARG A 83 -5.51 16.01 -16.56
C ARG A 83 -4.74 17.30 -16.85
N MET A 84 -4.13 17.89 -15.83
CA MET A 84 -3.30 19.09 -15.98
C MET A 84 -2.04 18.87 -16.83
N LYS A 85 -1.54 17.62 -16.97
CA LYS A 85 -0.41 17.33 -17.88
C LYS A 85 -0.75 17.56 -19.35
N GLN A 86 -2.03 17.52 -19.71
CA GLN A 86 -2.49 17.76 -21.09
C GLN A 86 -2.52 19.25 -21.44
N GLY A 87 -2.18 20.14 -20.50
CA GLY A 87 -2.24 21.58 -20.69
C GLY A 87 -3.67 22.14 -20.64
N ALA A 88 -3.75 23.46 -20.88
CA ALA A 88 -4.97 24.22 -21.02
C ALA A 88 -4.89 25.03 -22.31
N GLU A 89 -5.89 24.90 -23.16
CA GLU A 89 -5.94 25.58 -24.46
C GLU A 89 -5.83 27.10 -24.30
N GLY A 90 -5.00 27.74 -25.13
CA GLY A 90 -4.79 29.19 -25.10
C GLY A 90 -3.97 29.71 -23.91
N LEU A 91 -3.44 28.85 -23.04
CA LEU A 91 -2.61 29.26 -21.89
C LEU A 91 -1.18 28.72 -21.99
N ALA A 92 -0.23 29.48 -21.42
CA ALA A 92 1.15 29.04 -21.29
C ALA A 92 1.27 27.85 -20.34
N GLU A 93 2.08 26.85 -20.73
CA GLU A 93 2.34 25.64 -19.93
C GLU A 93 2.85 25.96 -18.52
N SER A 94 3.65 27.01 -18.37
CA SER A 94 4.20 27.46 -17.09
C SER A 94 3.13 27.85 -16.05
N LEU A 95 1.99 28.40 -16.49
CA LEU A 95 0.87 28.74 -15.61
C LEU A 95 0.19 27.47 -15.08
N VAL A 96 -0.04 26.50 -15.97
CA VAL A 96 -0.61 25.20 -15.60
C VAL A 96 0.33 24.45 -14.66
N ALA A 97 1.64 24.46 -14.95
CA ALA A 97 2.67 23.83 -14.12
C ALA A 97 2.70 24.41 -12.69
N LYS A 98 2.52 25.73 -12.54
CA LYS A 98 2.47 26.39 -11.22
C LYS A 98 1.30 25.89 -10.38
N VAL A 99 0.10 25.80 -10.96
CA VAL A 99 -1.08 25.27 -10.24
C VAL A 99 -0.92 23.77 -9.98
N ARG A 100 -0.40 23.01 -10.95
CA ARG A 100 -0.16 21.58 -10.82
C ARG A 100 0.76 21.26 -9.64
N LYS A 101 1.79 22.07 -9.39
CA LYS A 101 2.66 21.94 -8.22
C LYS A 101 1.90 22.05 -6.89
N ARG A 102 0.89 22.93 -6.81
CA ARG A 102 0.03 23.08 -5.62
C ARG A 102 -0.90 21.89 -5.45
N VAL A 103 -1.45 21.36 -6.54
CA VAL A 103 -2.27 20.13 -6.52
C VAL A 103 -1.44 18.93 -6.05
N ILE A 104 -0.19 18.81 -6.50
CA ILE A 104 0.74 17.77 -6.02
C ILE A 104 0.95 17.89 -4.50
N ALA A 105 1.20 19.11 -4.00
CA ALA A 105 1.38 19.32 -2.56
C ALA A 105 0.13 18.88 -1.77
N ALA A 106 -1.06 19.30 -2.23
CA ALA A 106 -2.32 18.90 -1.60
C ALA A 106 -2.56 17.38 -1.68
N GLU A 107 -2.23 16.72 -2.80
CA GLU A 107 -2.31 15.26 -2.95
C GLU A 107 -1.43 14.56 -1.90
N ILE A 108 -0.18 15.00 -1.74
CA ILE A 108 0.78 14.45 -0.75
C ILE A 108 0.26 14.66 0.69
N GLU A 109 -0.29 15.83 1.00
CA GLU A 109 -0.88 16.12 2.32
C GLU A 109 -2.10 15.24 2.60
N CYS A 110 -2.95 14.99 1.60
CA CYS A 110 -4.09 14.08 1.72
C CYS A 110 -3.66 12.61 1.87
N GLU A 111 -2.58 12.19 1.19
CA GLU A 111 -1.97 10.88 1.38
C GLU A 111 -1.38 10.74 2.80
N HIS A 112 -0.83 11.80 3.38
CA HIS A 112 -0.36 11.77 4.76
C HIS A 112 -1.52 11.56 5.75
N ILE A 113 -2.65 12.26 5.55
CA ILE A 113 -3.88 12.01 6.34
C ILE A 113 -4.31 10.55 6.22
N GLU A 114 -4.33 10.00 5.00
CA GLU A 114 -4.66 8.60 4.75
C GLU A 114 -3.75 7.64 5.54
N GLN A 115 -2.44 7.90 5.56
CA GLN A 115 -1.49 7.11 6.35
C GLN A 115 -1.72 7.22 7.87
N LEU A 116 -2.12 8.40 8.36
CA LEU A 116 -2.51 8.57 9.77
C LEU A 116 -3.78 7.79 10.11
N MET A 117 -4.76 7.76 9.19
CA MET A 117 -5.99 6.97 9.33
C MET A 117 -5.68 5.47 9.41
N LEU A 118 -4.78 4.95 8.55
CA LEU A 118 -4.32 3.55 8.61
C LEU A 118 -3.66 3.23 9.96
N ALA A 119 -2.76 4.10 10.42
CA ALA A 119 -2.10 3.92 11.72
C ALA A 119 -3.11 3.89 12.87
N ALA A 120 -4.09 4.80 12.88
CA ALA A 120 -5.14 4.84 13.90
C ALA A 120 -6.01 3.57 13.87
N ALA A 121 -6.46 3.14 12.68
CA ALA A 121 -7.28 1.94 12.50
C ALA A 121 -6.54 0.67 12.95
N ALA A 122 -5.22 0.59 12.72
CA ALA A 122 -4.40 -0.52 13.18
C ALA A 122 -4.34 -0.60 14.72
N GLU A 123 -4.29 0.53 15.42
CA GLU A 123 -4.28 0.55 16.89
C GLU A 123 -5.66 0.24 17.51
N GLN A 124 -6.75 0.63 16.84
CA GLN A 124 -8.11 0.24 17.25
C GLN A 124 -8.32 -1.27 17.20
N GLY A 125 -7.86 -1.92 16.12
CA GLY A 125 -7.93 -3.38 15.97
C GLY A 125 -7.19 -4.13 17.09
N ARG A 126 -6.09 -3.56 17.59
CA ARG A 126 -5.31 -4.13 18.71
C ARG A 126 -6.09 -4.12 20.03
N LYS A 127 -6.83 -3.05 20.31
CA LYS A 127 -7.60 -2.90 21.56
C LYS A 127 -8.85 -3.79 21.59
N GLY A 128 -9.49 -4.02 20.43
CA GLY A 128 -10.67 -4.88 20.30
C GLY A 128 -10.36 -6.38 20.25
N ALA A 129 -9.17 -6.76 19.81
CA ALA A 129 -8.75 -8.16 19.72
C ALA A 129 -8.17 -8.65 21.07
N ARG A 130 -8.98 -9.28 21.91
CA ARG A 130 -8.45 -10.18 22.96
C ARG A 130 -7.72 -11.34 22.24
N GLY A 131 -6.41 -11.20 22.08
CA GLY A 131 -5.55 -12.24 21.52
C GLY A 131 -5.18 -12.07 20.05
N SER A 132 -4.94 -10.85 19.52
CA SER A 132 -4.22 -10.73 18.24
C SER A 132 -2.87 -11.43 18.40
N LYS A 133 -2.76 -12.65 17.88
CA LYS A 133 -1.48 -13.38 17.91
C LYS A 133 -0.51 -12.54 17.10
N GLY A 134 0.58 -12.11 17.74
CA GLY A 134 1.72 -11.54 17.03
C GLY A 134 2.18 -12.50 15.93
N ALA A 135 3.01 -12.01 15.01
CA ALA A 135 3.64 -12.89 14.04
C ALA A 135 4.22 -14.14 14.72
N PRO A 136 4.08 -15.34 14.13
CA PRO A 136 4.71 -16.54 14.67
C PRO A 136 6.20 -16.28 14.91
N ALA A 137 6.72 -16.75 16.05
CA ALA A 137 8.13 -16.56 16.40
C ALA A 137 9.03 -17.11 15.28
N GLY A 138 10.02 -16.31 14.85
CA GLY A 138 10.95 -16.68 13.78
C GLY A 138 10.46 -16.41 12.36
N SER A 139 9.30 -15.79 12.15
CA SER A 139 8.87 -15.38 10.80
C SER A 139 9.82 -14.33 10.23
N ALA A 140 10.32 -14.54 9.01
CA ALA A 140 11.14 -13.53 8.34
C ALA A 140 10.30 -12.28 8.02
N PRO A 141 10.84 -11.06 8.17
CA PRO A 141 10.09 -9.83 7.89
C PRO A 141 9.49 -9.76 6.47
N GLY A 142 10.20 -10.32 5.47
CA GLY A 142 9.70 -10.44 4.10
C GLY A 142 8.45 -11.33 3.97
N ASP A 143 8.41 -12.46 4.68
CA ASP A 143 7.25 -13.36 4.66
C ASP A 143 6.02 -12.70 5.31
N LEU A 144 6.24 -11.91 6.36
CA LEU A 144 5.17 -11.15 7.00
C LEU A 144 4.62 -10.05 6.09
N ALA A 145 5.51 -9.34 5.39
CA ALA A 145 5.11 -8.34 4.41
C ALA A 145 4.28 -8.97 3.29
N LEU A 146 4.75 -10.09 2.72
CA LEU A 146 4.00 -10.83 1.70
C LEU A 146 2.66 -11.36 2.20
N ALA A 147 2.59 -11.85 3.44
CA ALA A 147 1.32 -12.30 4.03
C ALA A 147 0.31 -11.16 4.22
N ASN A 148 0.78 -9.97 4.59
CA ASN A 148 -0.06 -8.77 4.69
C ASN A 148 -0.54 -8.32 3.31
N ILE A 149 0.35 -8.27 2.31
CA ILE A 149 0.02 -7.91 0.92
C ILE A 149 -0.96 -8.91 0.31
N ALA A 150 -0.76 -10.21 0.50
CA ALA A 150 -1.71 -11.24 0.07
C ALA A 150 -3.06 -11.12 0.82
N GLY A 151 -3.05 -10.64 2.06
CA GLY A 151 -4.27 -10.26 2.78
C GLY A 151 -4.99 -9.09 2.12
N TYR A 152 -4.24 -8.07 1.72
CA TYR A 152 -4.78 -6.92 1.01
C TYR A 152 -5.35 -7.28 -0.37
N PHE A 153 -4.65 -8.06 -1.17
CA PHE A 153 -5.12 -8.49 -2.50
C PHE A 153 -6.44 -9.26 -2.41
N ARG A 154 -6.58 -10.11 -1.39
CA ARG A 154 -7.85 -10.81 -1.11
C ARG A 154 -9.00 -9.86 -0.75
N VAL A 155 -8.73 -8.76 -0.04
CA VAL A 155 -9.75 -7.72 0.21
C VAL A 155 -10.19 -7.06 -1.10
N LEU A 156 -9.28 -6.89 -2.05
CA LEU A 156 -9.58 -6.39 -3.40
C LEU A 156 -10.19 -7.45 -4.34
N GLY A 157 -10.30 -8.70 -3.88
CA GLY A 157 -10.93 -9.77 -4.64
C GLY A 157 -10.05 -10.41 -5.73
N PHE A 158 -8.73 -10.32 -5.62
CA PHE A 158 -7.82 -11.01 -6.55
C PHE A 158 -6.66 -11.73 -5.86
N GLU A 159 -6.07 -12.69 -6.57
CA GLU A 159 -4.82 -13.37 -6.22
C GLU A 159 -3.69 -12.84 -7.11
N GLY A 160 -2.48 -12.70 -6.57
CA GLY A 160 -1.37 -12.15 -7.33
C GLY A 160 -0.82 -13.13 -8.36
N ASP A 161 -0.49 -12.62 -9.54
CA ASP A 161 0.19 -13.38 -10.61
C ASP A 161 1.71 -13.15 -10.60
N ASP A 162 2.41 -13.70 -11.61
CA ASP A 162 3.86 -13.55 -11.74
C ASP A 162 4.31 -12.10 -11.94
N SER A 163 3.50 -11.27 -12.62
CA SER A 163 3.80 -9.85 -12.81
C SER A 163 3.61 -9.08 -11.51
N ASP A 164 2.58 -9.39 -10.74
CA ASP A 164 2.39 -8.81 -9.42
C ASP A 164 3.49 -9.23 -8.44
N GLY A 165 3.92 -10.49 -8.50
CA GLY A 165 5.05 -10.98 -7.73
C GLY A 165 6.37 -10.28 -8.09
N ALA A 166 6.63 -10.01 -9.37
CA ALA A 166 7.80 -9.25 -9.80
C ALA A 166 7.79 -7.82 -9.26
N ASP A 167 6.66 -7.12 -9.34
CA ASP A 167 6.54 -5.77 -8.79
C ASP A 167 6.67 -5.76 -7.26
N VAL A 168 6.01 -6.68 -6.55
CA VAL A 168 6.13 -6.78 -5.09
C VAL A 168 7.55 -7.10 -4.65
N ALA A 169 8.27 -7.96 -5.39
CA ALA A 169 9.68 -8.23 -5.12
C ALA A 169 10.56 -7.00 -5.35
N ALA A 170 10.33 -6.24 -6.43
CA ALA A 170 11.05 -4.99 -6.69
C ALA A 170 10.80 -3.94 -5.59
N ILE A 171 9.57 -3.88 -5.07
CA ILE A 171 9.20 -3.02 -3.94
C ILE A 171 9.95 -3.46 -2.68
N LEU A 172 10.01 -4.75 -2.38
CA LEU A 172 10.66 -5.27 -1.16
C LEU A 172 12.19 -5.29 -1.24
N ALA A 173 12.80 -5.30 -2.42
CA ALA A 173 14.24 -5.50 -2.60
C ALA A 173 15.15 -4.57 -1.76
N PRO A 174 14.85 -3.27 -1.56
CA PRO A 174 15.66 -2.41 -0.68
C PRO A 174 15.66 -2.81 0.80
N LEU A 175 14.68 -3.61 1.24
CA LEU A 175 14.50 -4.06 2.63
C LEU A 175 14.77 -5.55 2.81
N VAL A 176 14.54 -6.34 1.76
CA VAL A 176 14.69 -7.80 1.73
C VAL A 176 15.37 -8.17 0.40
N PRO A 177 16.71 -8.03 0.30
CA PRO A 177 17.43 -8.15 -0.98
C PRO A 177 17.30 -9.52 -1.66
N ASP A 178 17.10 -10.59 -0.88
CA ASP A 178 16.97 -11.96 -1.38
C ASP A 178 15.57 -12.28 -1.92
N MET A 179 14.63 -11.32 -1.88
CA MET A 179 13.26 -11.51 -2.37
C MET A 179 13.24 -11.63 -3.90
N THR A 180 12.80 -12.79 -4.40
CA THR A 180 12.62 -13.01 -5.84
C THR A 180 11.16 -12.88 -6.26
N GLY A 181 10.91 -12.43 -7.49
CA GLY A 181 9.55 -12.31 -8.04
C GLY A 181 8.77 -13.63 -8.00
N LYS A 182 9.43 -14.77 -8.27
CA LYS A 182 8.82 -16.10 -8.18
C LYS A 182 8.44 -16.49 -6.75
N ALA A 183 9.25 -16.13 -5.75
CA ALA A 183 8.93 -16.38 -4.35
C ALA A 183 7.73 -15.54 -3.90
N ALA A 184 7.73 -14.25 -4.27
CA ALA A 184 6.61 -13.34 -4.01
C ALA A 184 5.31 -13.84 -4.67
N ALA A 185 5.33 -14.16 -5.97
CA ALA A 185 4.17 -14.66 -6.72
C ALA A 185 3.54 -15.90 -6.07
N ARG A 186 4.35 -16.88 -5.67
CA ARG A 186 3.86 -18.10 -4.99
C ARG A 186 3.09 -17.81 -3.71
N LEU A 187 3.54 -16.85 -2.92
CA LEU A 187 2.88 -16.47 -1.66
C LEU A 187 1.64 -15.60 -1.90
N LEU A 188 1.65 -14.76 -2.93
CA LEU A 188 0.51 -13.94 -3.32
C LEU A 188 -0.62 -14.77 -3.96
N ALA A 189 -0.29 -15.87 -4.64
CA ALA A 189 -1.25 -16.83 -5.18
C ALA A 189 -1.83 -17.81 -4.11
N GLY A 190 -1.30 -17.79 -2.88
CA GLY A 190 -1.32 -18.95 -1.97
C GLY A 190 -1.93 -18.74 -0.59
N ILE A 191 -3.19 -18.29 -0.49
CA ILE A 191 -4.04 -18.48 0.73
C ILE A 191 -5.43 -19.07 0.37
N GLY A 192 -5.69 -19.45 -0.88
CA GLY A 192 -6.94 -20.11 -1.33
C GLY A 192 -6.85 -21.63 -1.52
N GLY A 193 -5.67 -22.24 -1.38
CA GLY A 193 -5.41 -23.63 -1.78
C GLY A 193 -5.68 -24.72 -0.74
N LYS A 194 -6.68 -24.61 0.16
CA LYS A 194 -7.23 -25.73 0.95
C LYS A 194 -8.68 -25.47 1.36
N ALA A 195 -9.58 -25.39 0.38
CA ALA A 195 -11.03 -25.54 0.61
C ALA A 195 -11.76 -26.01 -0.65
N ARG A 196 -11.29 -27.13 -1.24
CA ARG A 196 -12.11 -27.97 -2.12
C ARG A 196 -11.47 -29.36 -2.23
N ALA A 197 -11.65 -30.15 -1.19
CA ALA A 197 -11.53 -31.60 -1.26
C ALA A 197 -12.79 -32.21 -0.63
N GLY A 198 -13.69 -32.63 -1.53
CA GLY A 198 -14.83 -33.53 -1.37
C GLY A 198 -15.49 -33.70 0.00
N THR A 199 -16.67 -33.10 0.17
CA THR A 199 -17.80 -33.87 0.67
C THR A 199 -18.21 -34.86 -0.41
N GLY A 200 -17.80 -36.11 -0.24
CA GLY A 200 -18.52 -37.27 -0.77
C GLY A 200 -19.59 -37.69 0.22
#